data_AF-A0A832H2B7-F1
#
_entry.id   AF-A0A832H2B7-F1
#
_cell.length_a   1.000
_cell.length_b   1.000
_cell.length_c   1.000
_cell.angle_alpha   90.00
_cell.angle_beta   90.00
_cell.angle_gamma   90.00
#
_symmetry.space_group_name_H-M   'P 1'
#
loop_
_entity.id
_entity.type
_entity.pdbx_description
1 polymer ?
#
loop_
_entity_poly.entity_id
_entity_poly.type
_entity_poly.pdbx_seq_one_letter_code
_entity_poly.pdbx_strand_id
1 'polypeptide(L)'
;MPKTLFKVDLTKPMDQQELPGHNRWHPDIPAVVSVNPGEVFRIECKDWTDGQIKDNDSPDDIRDVDLSVVHVLSGPIWVNGAQPGDILVVDLLDIGALQGDEWGFTGIFAKENGGGFLTDHFPKPAKAIWDFQGIYTTSRHIPNVRFAGITHPGLIGCAPSHELLATWNKRETELMTTQPDLRTYGAGLNGDVPVLAALPNPTNAILGTLPKSEYERVAAEAARTVPPREHGGNCDIKNLSRGTRIYFP
;
A
#
# COMPACT_ATOMS: atom_id res chain seq x y z
N MET A 1 4.12 14.14 22.76
CA MET A 1 3.84 13.24 21.62
C MET A 1 3.35 14.08 20.47
N PRO A 2 3.77 13.81 19.23
CA PRO A 2 3.27 14.54 18.06
C PRO A 2 1.76 14.39 17.92
N LYS A 3 1.10 15.39 17.35
CA LYS A 3 -0.35 15.34 17.05
C LYS A 3 -0.61 14.27 16.00
N THR A 4 -1.55 13.35 16.26
CA THR A 4 -2.03 12.41 15.25
C THR A 4 -3.02 13.11 14.33
N LEU A 5 -2.69 13.24 13.05
CA LEU A 5 -3.52 13.90 12.03
C LEU A 5 -4.44 12.93 11.29
N PHE A 6 -4.02 11.67 11.16
CA PHE A 6 -4.81 10.60 10.56
C PHE A 6 -4.86 9.45 11.55
N LYS A 7 -6.06 9.13 12.05
CA LYS A 7 -6.30 8.01 12.96
C LYS A 7 -6.99 6.88 12.21
N VAL A 8 -6.70 5.64 12.59
CA VAL A 8 -7.37 4.48 12.03
C VAL A 8 -8.14 3.72 13.10
N ASP A 9 -9.37 3.35 12.77
CA ASP A 9 -10.16 2.34 13.46
C ASP A 9 -9.94 1.00 12.74
N LEU A 10 -9.18 0.11 13.37
CA LEU A 10 -8.84 -1.20 12.79
C LEU A 10 -10.08 -2.07 12.54
N THR A 11 -11.21 -1.78 13.20
CA THR A 11 -12.48 -2.52 13.03
C THR A 11 -13.29 -2.10 11.80
N LYS A 12 -12.91 -1.00 11.13
CA LYS A 12 -13.59 -0.46 9.96
C LYS A 12 -12.72 -0.59 8.70
N PRO A 13 -13.28 -0.82 7.51
CA PRO A 13 -12.53 -0.70 6.26
C PRO A 13 -12.07 0.75 6.01
N MET A 14 -11.10 0.95 5.11
CA MET A 14 -10.47 2.25 4.88
C MET A 14 -11.45 3.32 4.37
N ASP A 15 -12.47 2.93 3.61
CA ASP A 15 -13.51 3.82 3.08
C ASP A 15 -14.53 4.29 4.14
N GLN A 16 -14.55 3.63 5.31
CA GLN A 16 -15.44 3.93 6.44
C GLN A 16 -14.72 4.58 7.62
N GLN A 17 -13.45 4.96 7.45
CA GLN A 17 -12.71 5.72 8.44
C GLN A 17 -13.30 7.13 8.62
N GLU A 18 -13.03 7.77 9.76
CA GLU A 18 -13.42 9.17 9.98
C GLU A 18 -12.83 10.09 8.90
N LEU A 19 -11.56 9.84 8.56
CA LEU A 19 -10.90 10.40 7.38
C LEU A 19 -10.66 9.24 6.40
N PRO A 20 -11.45 9.11 5.33
CA PRO A 20 -11.26 8.03 4.37
C PRO A 20 -9.93 8.23 3.64
N GLY A 21 -9.08 7.20 3.66
CA GLY A 21 -7.84 7.17 2.90
C GLY A 21 -8.07 6.90 1.42
N HIS A 22 -7.07 6.35 0.74
CA HIS A 22 -7.19 5.98 -0.68
C HIS A 22 -6.40 4.72 -1.02
N ASN A 23 -6.72 4.06 -2.13
CA ASN A 23 -5.96 2.88 -2.61
C ASN A 23 -5.59 2.94 -4.10
N ARG A 24 -5.67 4.14 -4.68
CA ARG A 24 -5.24 4.44 -6.05
C ARG A 24 -4.39 5.71 -6.06
N TRP A 25 -3.55 5.86 -7.08
CA TRP A 25 -2.84 7.10 -7.35
C TRP A 25 -3.57 7.91 -8.41
N HIS A 26 -3.96 9.13 -8.05
CA HIS A 26 -4.59 10.08 -8.97
C HIS A 26 -4.41 11.52 -8.46
N PRO A 27 -4.07 12.51 -9.33
CA PRO A 27 -3.86 13.90 -8.94
C PRO A 27 -5.09 14.56 -8.29
N ASP A 28 -6.29 14.15 -8.68
CA ASP A 28 -7.54 14.78 -8.22
C ASP A 28 -8.07 14.22 -6.88
N ILE A 29 -7.40 13.23 -6.26
CA ILE A 29 -7.82 12.74 -4.93
C ILE A 29 -7.60 13.87 -3.92
N PRO A 30 -8.65 14.36 -3.23
CA PRO A 30 -8.50 15.47 -2.29
C PRO A 30 -7.66 15.06 -1.09
N ALA A 31 -6.84 16.00 -0.59
CA ALA A 31 -6.13 15.80 0.66
C ALA A 31 -7.10 15.75 1.85
N VAL A 32 -6.83 14.89 2.81
CA VAL A 32 -7.67 14.69 4.01
C VAL A 32 -7.32 15.66 5.13
N VAL A 33 -6.08 16.17 5.14
CA VAL A 33 -5.56 17.16 6.09
C VAL A 33 -4.51 18.04 5.41
N SER A 34 -4.24 19.21 6.00
CA SER A 34 -3.15 20.09 5.59
C SER A 34 -2.19 20.38 6.74
N VAL A 35 -0.92 20.63 6.39
CA VAL A 35 0.18 20.99 7.29
C VAL A 35 1.02 22.10 6.68
N ASN A 36 1.73 22.85 7.51
CA ASN A 36 2.76 23.79 7.05
C ASN A 36 4.14 23.10 7.00
N PRO A 37 5.06 23.60 6.16
CA PRO A 37 6.45 23.16 6.16
C PRO A 37 7.07 23.21 7.56
N GLY A 38 7.77 22.15 7.96
CA GLY A 38 8.41 22.02 9.27
C GLY A 38 7.52 21.46 10.39
N GLU A 39 6.23 21.19 10.13
CA GLU A 39 5.37 20.54 11.12
C GLU A 39 5.76 19.08 11.39
N VAL A 40 5.69 18.67 12.66
CA VAL A 40 5.93 17.30 13.11
C VAL A 40 4.62 16.68 13.57
N PHE A 41 4.23 15.58 12.94
CA PHE A 41 2.96 14.92 13.18
C PHE A 41 3.08 13.39 13.13
N ARG A 42 2.00 12.72 13.53
CA ARG A 42 1.83 11.27 13.39
C ARG A 42 0.69 10.98 12.43
N ILE A 43 0.85 9.94 11.63
CA ILE A 43 -0.22 9.26 10.93
C ILE A 43 -0.28 7.82 11.41
N GLU A 44 -1.48 7.29 11.56
CA GLU A 44 -1.72 5.87 11.77
C GLU A 44 -2.10 5.24 10.45
N CYS A 45 -1.71 3.99 10.24
CA CYS A 45 -1.95 3.26 9.01
C CYS A 45 -2.57 1.90 9.35
N LYS A 46 -3.45 1.42 8.46
CA LYS A 46 -3.85 0.01 8.45
C LYS A 46 -2.76 -0.83 7.79
N ASP A 47 -2.80 -2.15 7.99
CA ASP A 47 -2.08 -3.05 7.11
C ASP A 47 -2.59 -2.89 5.67
N TRP A 48 -1.73 -3.19 4.71
CA TRP A 48 -1.98 -2.97 3.29
C TRP A 48 -3.22 -3.67 2.72
N THR A 49 -3.69 -4.74 3.37
CA THR A 49 -4.85 -5.54 2.93
C THR A 49 -6.18 -5.03 3.45
N ASP A 50 -6.19 -3.92 4.19
CA ASP A 50 -7.39 -3.40 4.86
C ASP A 50 -7.95 -4.36 5.94
N GLY A 51 -7.06 -5.15 6.56
CA GLY A 51 -7.43 -6.10 7.61
C GLY A 51 -7.99 -7.43 7.11
N GLN A 52 -7.80 -7.80 5.84
CA GLN A 52 -8.26 -9.09 5.32
C GLN A 52 -7.53 -10.27 5.97
N ILE A 53 -6.23 -10.11 6.24
CA ILE A 53 -5.41 -11.16 6.87
C ILE A 53 -5.59 -11.14 8.38
N LYS A 54 -5.75 -12.32 8.98
CA LYS A 54 -6.00 -12.49 10.41
C LYS A 54 -4.85 -13.22 11.10
N ASP A 55 -4.67 -12.91 12.38
CA ASP A 55 -3.84 -13.69 13.28
C ASP A 55 -4.51 -15.04 13.58
N ASN A 56 -4.20 -16.01 12.72
CA ASN A 56 -4.60 -17.41 12.87
C ASN A 56 -3.59 -18.29 12.14
N ASP A 57 -3.75 -19.61 12.26
CA ASP A 57 -2.81 -20.60 11.73
C ASP A 57 -3.25 -21.19 10.38
N SER A 58 -4.24 -20.59 9.70
CA SER A 58 -4.68 -20.98 8.36
C SER A 58 -4.18 -19.99 7.30
N PRO A 59 -3.57 -20.44 6.19
CA PRO A 59 -3.20 -19.57 5.08
C PRO A 59 -4.35 -19.27 4.11
N ASP A 60 -5.60 -19.67 4.43
CA ASP A 60 -6.75 -19.46 3.54
C ASP A 60 -7.02 -17.98 3.25
N ASP A 61 -6.81 -17.10 4.23
CA ASP A 61 -6.95 -15.66 4.02
C ASP A 61 -5.87 -15.09 3.08
N ILE A 62 -4.67 -15.68 3.02
CA ILE A 62 -3.65 -15.37 2.02
C ILE A 62 -4.05 -15.91 0.63
N ARG A 63 -4.70 -17.08 0.57
CA ARG A 63 -5.21 -17.64 -0.68
C ARG A 63 -6.28 -16.74 -1.29
N ASP A 64 -7.20 -16.27 -0.45
CA ASP A 64 -8.47 -15.67 -0.88
C ASP A 64 -8.46 -14.13 -0.81
N VAL A 65 -7.34 -13.52 -0.42
CA VAL A 65 -7.22 -12.05 -0.32
C VAL A 65 -7.62 -11.38 -1.63
N ASP A 66 -8.45 -10.36 -1.55
CA ASP A 66 -8.81 -9.54 -2.69
C ASP A 66 -7.72 -8.49 -2.95
N LEU A 67 -6.83 -8.83 -3.88
CA LEU A 67 -5.74 -7.95 -4.32
C LEU A 67 -6.22 -6.74 -5.13
N SER A 68 -7.52 -6.54 -5.38
CA SER A 68 -8.02 -5.27 -5.95
C SER A 68 -8.12 -4.15 -4.90
N VAL A 69 -8.22 -4.50 -3.61
CA VAL A 69 -8.31 -3.58 -2.48
C VAL A 69 -6.97 -2.92 -2.18
N VAL A 70 -5.86 -3.66 -2.33
CA VAL A 70 -4.53 -3.19 -1.90
C VAL A 70 -4.00 -2.04 -2.76
N HIS A 71 -3.17 -1.16 -2.22
CA HIS A 71 -2.84 -0.92 -0.79
C HIS A 71 -3.73 0.18 -0.24
N VAL A 72 -4.22 0.07 1.00
CA VAL A 72 -4.93 1.18 1.65
C VAL A 72 -3.96 2.17 2.29
N LEU A 73 -4.03 3.44 1.87
CA LEU A 73 -3.08 4.50 2.21
C LEU A 73 -3.71 5.58 3.06
N SER A 74 -2.96 6.08 4.04
CA SER A 74 -3.35 7.19 4.92
C SER A 74 -2.86 8.51 4.33
N GLY A 75 -3.79 9.33 3.86
CA GLY A 75 -3.50 10.55 3.10
C GLY A 75 -4.58 10.79 2.03
N PRO A 76 -4.32 11.67 1.05
CA PRO A 76 -3.11 12.51 0.90
C PRO A 76 -3.00 13.61 1.96
N ILE A 77 -1.77 14.04 2.26
CA ILE A 77 -1.51 15.18 3.15
C ILE A 77 -1.11 16.39 2.30
N TRP A 78 -1.82 17.50 2.45
CA TRP A 78 -1.51 18.74 1.75
C TRP A 78 -0.42 19.51 2.49
N VAL A 79 0.69 19.83 1.82
CA VAL A 79 1.73 20.69 2.38
C VAL A 79 1.54 22.11 1.84
N ASN A 80 1.21 23.05 2.72
CA ASN A 80 0.94 24.42 2.33
C ASN A 80 2.15 25.06 1.64
N GLY A 81 1.93 25.57 0.43
CA GLY A 81 2.96 26.25 -0.36
C GLY A 81 3.84 25.35 -1.21
N ALA A 82 3.72 24.02 -1.12
CA ALA A 82 4.41 23.10 -2.02
C ALA A 82 3.89 23.24 -3.46
N GLN A 83 4.79 23.27 -4.44
CA GLN A 83 4.49 23.45 -5.87
C GLN A 83 5.13 22.35 -6.71
N PRO A 84 4.59 22.06 -7.92
CA PRO A 84 5.26 21.18 -8.87
C PRO A 84 6.71 21.65 -9.15
N GLY A 85 7.67 20.74 -8.97
CA GLY A 85 9.10 21.02 -9.15
C GLY A 85 9.86 21.31 -7.84
N ASP A 86 9.17 21.48 -6.72
CA ASP A 86 9.80 21.48 -5.40
C ASP A 86 10.28 20.07 -5.01
N ILE A 87 11.09 20.01 -3.95
CA ILE A 87 11.43 18.75 -3.30
C ILE A 87 10.82 18.73 -1.91
N LEU A 88 9.93 17.75 -1.66
CA LEU A 88 9.38 17.52 -0.34
C LEU A 88 10.38 16.71 0.49
N VAL A 89 10.92 17.35 1.53
CA VAL A 89 11.80 16.70 2.49
C VAL A 89 10.98 16.10 3.63
N VAL A 90 11.10 14.78 3.82
CA VAL A 90 10.38 14.04 4.88
C VAL A 90 11.40 13.36 5.78
N ASP A 91 11.35 13.70 7.07
CA ASP A 91 12.11 13.03 8.12
C ASP A 91 11.24 11.95 8.78
N LEU A 92 11.61 10.68 8.63
CA LEU A 92 10.95 9.56 9.29
C LEU A 92 11.45 9.44 10.74
N LEU A 93 10.90 10.24 11.65
CA LEU A 93 11.43 10.34 13.02
C LEU A 93 11.30 9.03 13.82
N ASP A 94 10.15 8.35 13.71
CA ASP A 94 9.92 7.05 14.34
C ASP A 94 8.79 6.30 13.63
N ILE A 95 8.78 4.96 13.76
CA ILE A 95 7.75 4.07 13.19
C ILE A 95 7.57 2.86 14.11
N GLY A 96 6.33 2.47 14.36
CA GLY A 96 5.99 1.30 15.17
C GLY A 96 4.57 0.80 14.95
N ALA A 97 4.25 -0.34 15.55
CA ALA A 97 2.90 -0.90 15.56
C ALA A 97 1.93 -0.05 16.39
N LEU A 98 0.63 -0.22 16.15
CA LEU A 98 -0.40 0.36 17.01
C LEU A 98 -0.45 -0.39 18.33
N GLN A 99 -0.73 0.34 19.42
CA GLN A 99 -0.81 -0.25 20.75
C GLN A 99 -2.02 -1.20 20.81
N GLY A 100 -1.79 -2.44 21.26
CA GLY A 100 -2.80 -3.50 21.27
C GLY A 100 -2.92 -4.28 19.95
N ASP A 101 -2.13 -3.94 18.93
CA ASP A 101 -2.07 -4.63 17.64
C ASP A 101 -0.59 -4.98 17.29
N GLU A 102 0.16 -5.43 18.30
CA GLU A 102 1.59 -5.74 18.21
C GLU A 102 1.87 -7.10 17.53
N TRP A 103 1.31 -7.32 16.34
CA TRP A 103 1.58 -8.48 15.50
C TRP A 103 1.63 -8.10 14.02
N GLY A 104 2.14 -9.01 13.19
CA GLY A 104 2.12 -8.88 11.74
C GLY A 104 2.22 -10.23 11.05
N PHE A 105 2.25 -10.23 9.72
CA PHE A 105 2.28 -11.47 8.95
C PHE A 105 3.30 -11.43 7.81
N THR A 106 3.75 -12.62 7.42
CA THR A 106 4.38 -12.88 6.14
C THR A 106 3.51 -13.87 5.38
N GLY A 107 3.24 -13.58 4.11
CA GLY A 107 2.47 -14.45 3.22
C GLY A 107 3.30 -14.90 2.03
N ILE A 108 3.07 -16.14 1.58
CA ILE A 108 3.34 -16.57 0.21
C ILE A 108 1.98 -16.67 -0.44
N PHE A 109 1.75 -15.89 -1.50
CA PHE A 109 0.51 -15.97 -2.26
C PHE A 109 0.40 -17.27 -3.04
N ALA A 110 -0.83 -17.73 -3.24
CA ALA A 110 -1.09 -18.78 -4.23
C ALA A 110 -0.67 -18.28 -5.62
N LYS A 111 -0.16 -19.18 -6.47
CA LYS A 111 0.23 -18.84 -7.85
C LYS A 111 -0.95 -18.21 -8.62
N GLU A 112 -2.15 -18.72 -8.37
CA GLU A 112 -3.40 -18.32 -8.99
C GLU A 112 -3.98 -17.02 -8.38
N ASN A 113 -3.40 -16.48 -7.30
CA ASN A 113 -3.84 -15.24 -6.68
C ASN A 113 -2.65 -14.42 -6.13
N GLY A 114 -1.85 -13.83 -7.01
CA GLY A 114 -0.69 -13.01 -6.62
C GLY A 114 0.62 -13.58 -7.16
N GLY A 115 0.92 -14.81 -6.79
CA GLY A 115 2.25 -15.39 -6.98
C GLY A 115 3.35 -14.64 -6.23
N GLY A 116 4.59 -14.87 -6.63
CA GLY A 116 5.76 -14.25 -6.01
C GLY A 116 7.06 -14.74 -6.63
N PHE A 117 8.20 -14.31 -6.07
CA PHE A 117 9.51 -14.56 -6.67
C PHE A 117 9.85 -16.05 -6.83
N LEU A 118 9.44 -16.89 -5.88
CA LEU A 118 9.69 -18.34 -5.90
C LEU A 118 8.41 -19.16 -6.16
N THR A 119 7.43 -18.59 -6.89
CA THR A 119 6.10 -19.20 -7.04
C THR A 119 6.13 -20.58 -7.72
N ASP A 120 7.12 -20.87 -8.55
CA ASP A 120 7.25 -22.18 -9.20
C ASP A 120 7.72 -23.28 -8.22
N HIS A 121 8.39 -22.89 -7.13
CA HIS A 121 8.81 -23.80 -6.06
C HIS A 121 7.78 -23.90 -4.93
N PHE A 122 7.10 -22.79 -4.63
CA PHE A 122 6.09 -22.69 -3.58
C PHE A 122 4.78 -22.12 -4.16
N PRO A 123 4.04 -22.89 -4.97
CA PRO A 123 2.84 -22.39 -5.66
C PRO A 123 1.61 -22.28 -4.74
N LYS A 124 1.65 -22.90 -3.56
CA LYS A 124 0.55 -22.93 -2.60
C LYS A 124 0.66 -21.79 -1.60
N PRO A 125 -0.47 -21.27 -1.09
CA PRO A 125 -0.47 -20.21 -0.11
C PRO A 125 0.16 -20.69 1.21
N ALA A 126 0.94 -19.82 1.84
CA ALA A 126 1.50 -20.05 3.18
C ALA A 126 1.48 -18.76 3.99
N LYS A 127 1.43 -18.89 5.32
CA LYS A 127 1.40 -17.76 6.24
C LYS A 127 2.30 -18.03 7.46
N ALA A 128 2.98 -16.98 7.91
CA ALA A 128 3.63 -16.94 9.21
C ALA A 128 3.23 -15.66 9.94
N ILE A 129 2.68 -15.80 11.15
CA ILE A 129 2.41 -14.69 12.06
C ILE A 129 3.64 -14.38 12.91
N TRP A 130 3.85 -13.09 13.15
CA TRP A 130 4.96 -12.51 13.90
C TRP A 130 4.43 -11.68 15.05
N ASP A 131 4.87 -11.98 16.27
CA ASP A 131 4.55 -11.18 17.46
C ASP A 131 5.65 -10.14 17.67
N PHE A 132 5.29 -8.90 18.05
CA PHE A 132 6.24 -7.83 18.32
C PHE A 132 6.47 -7.65 19.82
N GLN A 133 7.75 -7.66 20.23
CA GLN A 133 8.20 -7.53 21.61
C GLN A 133 9.23 -6.42 21.69
N GLY A 134 8.75 -5.18 21.85
CA GLY A 134 9.58 -3.98 21.74
C GLY A 134 10.13 -3.86 20.33
N ILE A 135 11.46 -3.86 20.18
CA ILE A 135 12.11 -3.81 18.85
C ILE A 135 12.31 -5.19 18.22
N TYR A 136 12.00 -6.27 18.94
CA TYR A 136 12.22 -7.64 18.48
C TYR A 136 10.94 -8.28 17.98
N THR A 137 11.08 -9.29 17.12
CA THR A 137 9.97 -10.14 16.71
C THR A 137 10.33 -11.61 16.72
N THR A 138 9.33 -12.46 16.90
CA THR A 138 9.38 -13.93 16.85
C THR A 138 8.16 -14.46 16.12
N SER A 139 8.25 -15.66 15.53
CA SER A 139 7.09 -16.33 14.94
C SER A 139 6.86 -17.68 15.60
N ARG A 140 5.61 -17.97 15.97
CA ARG A 140 5.20 -19.31 16.41
C ARG A 140 5.34 -20.38 15.32
N HIS A 141 5.41 -19.96 14.05
CA HIS A 141 5.55 -20.85 12.90
C HIS A 141 7.01 -21.13 12.52
N ILE A 142 7.95 -20.30 13.00
CA ILE A 142 9.38 -20.39 12.67
C ILE A 142 10.17 -20.44 14.00
N PRO A 143 10.32 -21.64 14.60
CA PRO A 143 10.90 -21.77 15.92
C PRO A 143 12.37 -21.32 15.95
N ASN A 144 12.80 -20.83 17.12
CA ASN A 144 14.17 -20.38 17.40
C ASN A 144 14.65 -19.15 16.60
N VAL A 145 13.75 -18.45 15.91
CA VAL A 145 14.05 -17.20 15.22
C VAL A 145 13.58 -16.01 16.07
N ARG A 146 14.52 -15.14 16.41
CA ARG A 146 14.28 -13.84 17.05
C ARG A 146 15.25 -12.81 16.48
N PHE A 147 14.74 -11.70 15.98
CA PHE A 147 15.57 -10.62 15.44
C PHE A 147 14.97 -9.25 15.72
N ALA A 148 15.82 -8.22 15.65
CA ALA A 148 15.37 -6.84 15.75
C ALA A 148 14.77 -6.38 14.42
N GLY A 149 13.58 -5.79 14.46
CA GLY A 149 12.90 -5.28 13.28
C GLY A 149 13.61 -4.08 12.67
N ILE A 150 13.63 -4.01 11.35
CA ILE A 150 13.99 -2.81 10.59
C ILE A 150 12.68 -2.20 10.11
N THR A 151 12.00 -1.46 10.98
CA THR A 151 10.68 -0.88 10.67
C THR A 151 10.81 0.22 9.61
N HIS A 152 10.06 0.09 8.53
CA HIS A 152 10.06 0.98 7.37
C HIS A 152 8.67 1.01 6.73
N PRO A 153 8.29 2.08 6.02
CA PRO A 153 7.15 2.04 5.12
C PRO A 153 7.57 1.31 3.84
N GLY A 154 6.82 0.28 3.44
CA GLY A 154 6.96 -0.31 2.10
C GLY A 154 6.54 0.69 1.00
N LEU A 155 5.54 1.51 1.32
CA LEU A 155 4.91 2.45 0.40
C LEU A 155 4.81 3.86 0.99
N ILE A 156 5.43 4.82 0.31
CA ILE A 156 5.33 6.26 0.61
C ILE A 156 5.66 7.09 -0.64
N GLY A 157 4.93 8.18 -0.90
CA GLY A 157 5.18 9.05 -2.06
C GLY A 157 4.18 10.19 -2.21
N CYS A 158 4.44 11.09 -3.15
CA CYS A 158 3.56 12.21 -3.53
C CYS A 158 2.54 11.79 -4.60
N ALA A 159 1.47 12.58 -4.79
CA ALA A 159 0.55 12.34 -5.92
C ALA A 159 1.27 12.59 -7.27
N PRO A 160 0.97 11.81 -8.34
CA PRO A 160 1.48 12.12 -9.67
C PRO A 160 0.81 13.36 -10.25
N SER A 161 1.45 13.98 -11.26
CA SER A 161 0.75 14.87 -12.18
C SER A 161 -0.17 14.08 -13.12
N HIS A 162 -1.12 14.78 -13.77
CA HIS A 162 -1.94 14.20 -14.83
C HIS A 162 -1.11 13.59 -15.97
N GLU A 163 -0.03 14.27 -16.37
CA GLU A 163 0.90 13.78 -17.42
C GLU A 163 1.64 12.51 -16.99
N LEU A 164 2.12 12.48 -15.74
CA LEU A 164 2.83 11.33 -15.22
C LEU A 164 1.91 10.12 -15.07
N LEU A 165 0.68 10.32 -14.58
CA LEU A 165 -0.34 9.29 -14.51
C LEU A 165 -0.66 8.72 -15.92
N ALA A 166 -0.87 9.59 -16.91
CA ALA A 166 -1.11 9.17 -18.29
C ALA A 166 0.06 8.33 -18.84
N THR A 167 1.29 8.72 -18.52
CA THR A 167 2.51 7.98 -18.90
C THR A 167 2.53 6.58 -18.30
N TRP A 168 2.19 6.45 -17.00
CA TRP A 168 2.12 5.17 -16.31
C TRP A 168 1.07 4.24 -16.93
N ASN A 169 -0.15 4.75 -17.09
CA ASN A 169 -1.25 3.98 -17.64
C ASN A 169 -0.94 3.51 -19.07
N LYS A 170 -0.34 4.38 -19.90
CA LYS A 170 0.05 4.03 -21.27
C LYS A 170 1.07 2.88 -21.29
N ARG A 171 2.22 3.03 -20.62
CA ARG A 171 3.31 2.04 -20.71
C ARG A 171 2.94 0.69 -20.08
N GLU A 172 2.15 0.71 -19.00
CA GLU A 172 1.68 -0.52 -18.35
C GLU A 172 0.61 -1.23 -19.19
N THR A 173 -0.25 -0.48 -19.87
CA THR A 173 -1.20 -1.02 -20.85
C THR A 173 -0.48 -1.63 -22.06
N GLU A 174 0.54 -0.94 -22.58
CA GLU A 174 1.39 -1.46 -23.67
C GLU A 174 2.06 -2.77 -23.27
N LEU A 175 2.59 -2.87 -22.04
CA LEU A 175 3.15 -4.12 -21.50
C LEU A 175 2.10 -5.23 -21.46
N MET A 176 0.92 -4.97 -20.91
CA MET A 176 -0.16 -5.97 -20.83
C MET A 176 -0.62 -6.43 -22.21
N THR A 177 -0.61 -5.55 -23.21
CA THR A 177 -0.97 -5.89 -24.59
C THR A 177 0.00 -6.89 -25.23
N THR A 178 1.24 -6.99 -24.73
CA THR A 178 2.21 -7.99 -25.23
C THR A 178 1.88 -9.42 -24.83
N GLN A 179 1.07 -9.61 -23.78
CA GLN A 179 0.64 -10.93 -23.29
C GLN A 179 -0.86 -10.91 -22.94
N PRO A 180 -1.75 -10.84 -23.94
CA PRO A 180 -3.18 -10.62 -23.75
C PRO A 180 -3.89 -11.75 -22.99
N ASP A 181 -3.27 -12.93 -22.91
CA ASP A 181 -3.79 -14.08 -22.18
C ASP A 181 -3.54 -14.00 -20.66
N LEU A 182 -2.77 -13.01 -20.17
CA LEU A 182 -2.52 -12.77 -18.75
C LEU A 182 -3.47 -11.69 -18.21
N ARG A 183 -4.42 -12.03 -17.34
CA ARG A 183 -5.44 -11.10 -16.80
C ARG A 183 -5.08 -10.51 -15.43
N THR A 184 -5.18 -9.18 -15.28
CA THR A 184 -4.78 -8.36 -14.12
C THR A 184 -5.31 -8.81 -12.73
N TYR A 185 -4.62 -8.39 -11.65
CA TYR A 185 -5.06 -8.61 -10.26
C TYR A 185 -6.46 -8.01 -10.01
N GLY A 186 -7.36 -8.80 -9.41
CA GLY A 186 -8.73 -8.35 -9.11
C GLY A 186 -9.73 -8.43 -10.27
N ALA A 187 -9.30 -8.84 -11.46
CA ALA A 187 -10.19 -9.19 -12.59
C ALA A 187 -10.40 -10.71 -12.72
N GLY A 188 -9.96 -11.47 -11.71
CA GLY A 188 -9.78 -12.92 -11.78
C GLY A 188 -8.55 -13.26 -12.62
N LEU A 189 -7.52 -13.85 -12.00
CA LEU A 189 -6.48 -14.55 -12.73
C LEU A 189 -7.15 -15.79 -13.36
N ASN A 190 -7.46 -15.72 -14.65
CA ASN A 190 -7.77 -16.92 -15.42
C ASN A 190 -6.48 -17.35 -16.11
N GLY A 191 -5.77 -18.31 -15.52
CA GLY A 191 -4.57 -18.92 -16.09
C GLY A 191 -3.50 -19.29 -15.06
N ASP A 192 -2.53 -20.09 -15.50
CA ASP A 192 -1.44 -20.61 -14.66
C ASP A 192 -0.26 -19.63 -14.46
N VAL A 193 -0.40 -18.37 -14.91
CA VAL A 193 0.70 -17.39 -14.99
C VAL A 193 0.27 -16.04 -14.38
N PRO A 194 1.05 -15.46 -13.45
CA PRO A 194 0.77 -14.16 -12.84
C PRO A 194 0.77 -13.00 -13.86
N VAL A 195 0.18 -11.88 -13.48
CA VAL A 195 0.09 -10.69 -14.34
C VAL A 195 1.38 -9.91 -14.44
N LEU A 196 1.60 -9.31 -15.62
CA LEU A 196 2.75 -8.44 -15.85
C LEU A 196 2.59 -7.06 -15.20
N ALA A 197 1.36 -6.53 -15.17
CA ALA A 197 1.01 -5.26 -14.53
C ALA A 197 -0.45 -5.26 -14.05
N ALA A 198 -0.76 -4.33 -13.16
CA ALA A 198 -2.11 -4.12 -12.65
C ALA A 198 -2.66 -2.79 -13.18
N LEU A 199 -3.45 -2.86 -14.25
CA LEU A 199 -4.06 -1.68 -14.87
C LEU A 199 -5.08 -1.00 -13.93
N PRO A 200 -5.45 0.27 -14.20
CA PRO A 200 -6.57 0.91 -13.52
C PRO A 200 -7.80 0.00 -13.46
N ASN A 201 -8.38 -0.09 -12.27
CA ASN A 201 -9.54 -0.94 -12.00
C ASN A 201 -10.46 -0.21 -11.00
N PRO A 202 -11.68 0.16 -11.43
CA PRO A 202 -12.64 0.86 -10.57
C PRO A 202 -13.20 -0.04 -9.46
N THR A 203 -13.12 -1.37 -9.60
CA THR A 203 -13.52 -2.32 -8.55
C THR A 203 -12.72 -2.06 -7.28
N ASN A 204 -13.44 -1.91 -6.16
CA ASN A 204 -12.89 -1.61 -4.84
C ASN A 204 -11.96 -0.39 -4.79
N ALA A 205 -12.09 0.56 -5.73
CA ALA A 205 -11.36 1.83 -5.64
C ALA A 205 -11.82 2.61 -4.39
N ILE A 206 -10.85 3.18 -3.66
CA ILE A 206 -11.07 4.09 -2.55
C ILE A 206 -10.34 5.37 -2.92
N LEU A 207 -11.10 6.47 -3.05
CA LEU A 207 -10.63 7.74 -3.62
C LEU A 207 -10.78 8.89 -2.62
N GLY A 208 -10.65 8.60 -1.32
CA GLY A 208 -10.80 9.57 -0.25
C GLY A 208 -12.16 10.24 -0.27
N THR A 209 -12.16 11.57 -0.15
CA THR A 209 -13.37 12.40 -0.15
C THR A 209 -13.72 12.95 -1.55
N LEU A 210 -13.27 12.29 -2.63
CA LEU A 210 -13.56 12.73 -3.99
C LEU A 210 -15.09 12.86 -4.22
N PRO A 211 -15.57 13.96 -4.83
CA PRO A 211 -16.99 14.11 -5.14
C PRO A 211 -17.53 12.99 -6.01
N LYS A 212 -18.76 12.52 -5.72
CA LYS A 212 -19.41 11.43 -6.45
C LYS A 212 -19.50 11.69 -7.97
N SER A 213 -19.60 12.95 -8.39
CA SER A 213 -19.64 13.32 -9.81
C SER A 213 -18.36 12.99 -10.57
N GLU A 214 -17.21 12.92 -9.89
CA GLU A 214 -15.90 12.64 -10.48
C GLU A 214 -15.48 11.18 -10.27
N TYR A 215 -16.18 10.43 -9.42
CA TYR A 215 -15.76 9.11 -8.97
C TYR A 215 -15.57 8.14 -10.13
N GLU A 216 -16.53 8.02 -11.05
CA GLU A 216 -16.45 7.06 -12.16
C GLU A 216 -15.26 7.35 -13.08
N ARG A 217 -15.03 8.63 -13.41
CA ARG A 217 -13.89 9.06 -14.23
C ARG A 217 -12.57 8.71 -13.54
N VAL A 218 -12.40 9.16 -12.30
CA VAL A 218 -11.15 8.98 -11.56
C VAL A 218 -10.90 7.50 -11.28
N ALA A 219 -11.90 6.72 -10.87
CA ALA A 219 -11.75 5.29 -10.61
C ALA A 219 -11.35 4.50 -11.87
N ALA A 220 -11.76 4.95 -13.05
CA ALA A 220 -11.43 4.31 -14.31
C ALA A 220 -9.98 4.54 -14.77
N GLU A 221 -9.34 5.65 -14.34
CA GLU A 221 -7.99 6.01 -14.78
C GLU A 221 -6.94 6.03 -13.65
N ALA A 222 -7.35 5.97 -12.38
CA ALA A 222 -6.44 6.00 -11.25
C ALA A 222 -5.57 4.74 -11.19
N ALA A 223 -4.25 4.94 -11.12
CA ALA A 223 -3.29 3.86 -11.17
C ALA A 223 -3.32 3.01 -9.90
N ARG A 224 -3.06 1.69 -10.05
CA ARG A 224 -2.84 0.79 -8.92
C ARG A 224 -1.57 1.20 -8.16
N THR A 225 -1.59 1.00 -6.85
CA THR A 225 -0.47 1.34 -5.94
C THR A 225 0.58 0.23 -5.86
N VAL A 226 0.48 -0.83 -6.67
CA VAL A 226 1.32 -2.04 -6.61
C VAL A 226 2.80 -1.77 -6.97
N PRO A 227 3.13 -1.18 -8.13
CA PRO A 227 4.54 -1.01 -8.48
C PRO A 227 5.13 0.31 -7.93
N PRO A 228 6.44 0.35 -7.64
CA PRO A 228 7.16 1.61 -7.48
C PRO A 228 7.21 2.36 -8.81
N ARG A 229 7.21 3.69 -8.74
CA ARG A 229 7.30 4.58 -9.90
C ARG A 229 8.19 5.78 -9.59
N GLU A 230 8.27 6.74 -10.52
CA GLU A 230 9.14 7.91 -10.44
C GLU A 230 8.93 8.75 -9.17
N HIS A 231 7.73 8.73 -8.60
CA HIS A 231 7.37 9.47 -7.39
C HIS A 231 7.72 8.76 -6.06
N GLY A 232 8.39 7.60 -6.13
CA GLY A 232 8.48 6.65 -5.02
C GLY A 232 7.33 5.65 -5.08
N GLY A 233 6.40 5.73 -4.12
CA GLY A 233 5.30 4.78 -4.02
C GLY A 233 5.78 3.48 -3.37
N ASN A 234 5.42 2.33 -3.95
CA ASN A 234 5.65 1.02 -3.35
C ASN A 234 7.06 0.49 -3.62
N CYS A 235 8.07 1.11 -3.02
CA CYS A 235 9.48 0.78 -3.28
C CYS A 235 9.99 -0.42 -2.47
N ASP A 236 9.37 -0.74 -1.33
CA ASP A 236 9.78 -1.83 -0.44
C ASP A 236 11.30 -1.82 -0.09
N ILE A 237 11.85 -0.62 0.07
CA ILE A 237 13.26 -0.43 0.44
C ILE A 237 13.38 -0.52 1.96
N LYS A 238 13.79 -1.69 2.48
CA LYS A 238 13.96 -1.90 3.94
C LYS A 238 14.86 -0.88 4.65
N ASN A 239 15.79 -0.27 3.91
CA ASN A 239 16.72 0.73 4.43
C ASN A 239 16.09 2.14 4.55
N LEU A 240 14.87 2.32 4.03
CA LEU A 240 14.03 3.51 4.17
C LEU A 240 13.34 3.52 5.54
N SER A 241 14.11 3.38 6.61
CA SER A 241 13.59 3.09 7.95
C SER A 241 13.44 4.35 8.81
N ARG A 242 12.99 4.18 10.05
CA ARG A 242 13.10 5.24 11.07
C ARG A 242 14.52 5.84 11.11
N GLY A 243 14.59 7.15 11.29
CA GLY A 243 15.81 7.96 11.23
C GLY A 243 16.23 8.40 9.84
N THR A 244 15.57 7.95 8.77
CA THR A 244 15.91 8.35 7.39
C THR A 244 15.28 9.69 7.01
N ARG A 245 16.02 10.49 6.24
CA ARG A 245 15.52 11.66 5.51
C ARG A 245 15.31 11.30 4.04
N ILE A 246 14.13 11.60 3.52
CA ILE A 246 13.73 11.34 2.13
C ILE A 246 13.49 12.66 1.42
N TYR A 247 13.73 12.66 0.11
CA TYR A 247 13.53 13.78 -0.80
C TYR A 247 12.61 13.29 -1.92
N PHE A 248 11.33 13.68 -1.87
CA PHE A 248 10.36 13.34 -2.91
C PHE A 248 10.26 14.45 -3.96
N PRO A 249 10.09 14.09 -5.25
CA PRO A 249 9.66 15.03 -6.28
C PRO A 249 8.20 15.46 -6.10
#